data_AF-A0A973BQP6-F1
#
_entry.id   AF-A0A973BQP6-F1
#
_cell.length_a   1.000
_cell.length_b   1.000
_cell.length_c   1.000
_cell.angle_alpha   90.00
_cell.angle_beta   90.00
_cell.angle_gamma   90.00
#
_symmetry.space_group_name_H-M   'P 1'
#
loop_
_entity.id
_entity.type
_entity.pdbx_description
1 polymer ?
#
loop_
_entity_poly.entity_id
_entity_poly.type
_entity_poly.pdbx_seq_one_letter_code
_entity_poly.pdbx_strand_id
1 'polypeptide(L)' 'MTDQRSDSTAVIDEALGVIDTALAKMMQRELVSSGEVADLLLDVRSLLTTDGLVDEPVLADATDAG' A
#
# COMPACT_ATOMS: atom_id res chain seq x y z
N MET A 1 20.24 -2.16 -0.26
CA MET A 1 19.72 -1.49 -1.47
C MET A 1 18.86 -2.39 -2.36
N THR A 2 19.09 -3.71 -2.43
CA THR A 2 18.22 -4.62 -3.23
C THR A 2 16.97 -5.07 -2.47
N ASP A 3 17.04 -5.25 -1.14
CA ASP A 3 15.92 -5.69 -0.28
C ASP A 3 14.66 -4.84 -0.40
N GLN A 4 14.78 -3.52 -0.19
CA GLN A 4 13.63 -2.61 -0.25
C GLN A 4 12.90 -2.59 -1.60
N ARG A 5 13.57 -2.89 -2.73
CA ARG A 5 12.87 -3.01 -4.02
C ARG A 5 12.08 -4.30 -4.14
N SER A 6 12.57 -5.38 -3.53
CA SER A 6 11.88 -6.67 -3.48
C SER A 6 10.65 -6.59 -2.58
N ASP A 7 10.74 -5.90 -1.45
CA ASP A 7 9.60 -5.67 -0.53
C ASP A 7 8.50 -4.82 -1.19
N SER A 8 8.87 -3.70 -1.82
CA SER A 8 7.90 -2.87 -2.55
C SER A 8 7.22 -3.61 -3.71
N THR A 9 7.92 -4.54 -4.36
CA THR A 9 7.34 -5.35 -5.45
C THR A 9 6.28 -6.30 -4.90
N ALA A 10 6.53 -6.94 -3.74
CA ALA A 10 5.57 -7.82 -3.09
C ALA A 10 4.30 -7.07 -2.66
N VAL A 11 4.44 -5.86 -2.12
CA VAL A 11 3.29 -5.00 -1.73
C VAL A 11 2.48 -4.55 -2.94
N ILE A 12 3.14 -4.21 -4.05
CA ILE A 12 2.45 -3.85 -5.30
C ILE A 12 1.68 -5.05 -5.85
N ASP A 13 2.28 -6.25 -5.86
CA ASP A 13 1.62 -7.47 -6.33
C ASP A 13 0.37 -7.81 -5.49
N GLU A 14 0.42 -7.58 -4.18
CA GLU A 14 -0.74 -7.75 -3.29
C GLU A 14 -1.86 -6.76 -3.62
N ALA A 15 -1.53 -5.48 -3.79
CA ALA A 15 -2.50 -4.46 -4.17
C ALA A 15 -3.14 -4.76 -5.54
N LEU A 16 -2.36 -5.26 -6.50
CA LEU A 16 -2.87 -5.72 -7.80
C LEU A 16 -3.85 -6.89 -7.65
N GLY A 17 -3.55 -7.87 -6.79
CA GLY A 17 -4.47 -8.98 -6.52
C GLY A 17 -5.82 -8.56 -5.93
N VAL A 18 -5.81 -7.54 -5.05
CA VAL A 18 -7.03 -6.94 -4.48
C VAL A 18 -7.85 -6.25 -5.58
N ILE A 19 -7.20 -5.50 -6.47
CA ILE A 19 -7.85 -4.82 -7.60
C ILE A 19 -8.48 -5.84 -8.56
N ASP A 20 -7.74 -6.88 -8.95
CA ASP A 20 -8.22 -7.90 -9.89
C ASP A 20 -9.43 -8.65 -9.35
N THR A 21 -9.46 -8.93 -8.04
CA THR A 21 -10.60 -9.56 -7.38
C THR A 21 -11.84 -8.67 -7.44
N ALA A 22 -11.70 -7.37 -7.23
CA ALA A 22 -12.81 -6.43 -7.31
C ALA A 22 -13.31 -6.24 -8.75
N LEU A 23 -12.38 -6.17 -9.73
CA LEU A 23 -12.71 -6.09 -11.15
C LEU A 23 -13.47 -7.34 -11.61
N ALA A 24 -13.09 -8.54 -11.15
CA ALA A 24 -13.80 -9.77 -11.47
C ALA A 24 -15.26 -9.75 -10.99
N LYS A 25 -15.54 -9.19 -9.81
CA LYS A 25 -16.92 -9.00 -9.30
C LYS A 25 -17.72 -8.01 -10.14
N MET A 26 -17.09 -6.90 -10.53
CA MET A 26 -17.71 -5.90 -11.42
C MET A 26 -17.98 -6.45 -12.83
N MET A 27 -17.08 -7.28 -13.38
CA MET A 27 -17.27 -7.97 -14.66
C MET A 27 -18.43 -8.97 -14.62
N GLN A 28 -18.66 -9.60 -13.47
CA GLN A 28 -19.82 -10.46 -13.21
C GLN A 28 -21.13 -9.68 -13.02
N ARG A 29 -21.08 -8.34 -13.12
CA ARG A 29 -22.21 -7.42 -12.91
C ARG A 29 -22.84 -7.55 -11.52
N GLU A 30 -22.02 -7.89 -10.53
CA GLU A 30 -22.43 -7.85 -9.14
C GLU A 30 -22.66 -6.39 -8.73
N LEU A 31 -23.79 -6.12 -8.09
CA LEU A 31 -24.08 -4.80 -7.52
C LEU A 31 -23.23 -4.65 -6.26
N VAL A 32 -22.09 -3.98 -6.38
CA VAL A 32 -21.22 -3.64 -5.25
C VAL A 32 -21.77 -2.41 -4.55
N SER A 33 -21.92 -2.48 -3.23
CA SER A 33 -22.33 -1.34 -2.41
C SER A 33 -21.27 -0.24 -2.40
N SER A 34 -21.68 1.02 -2.28
CA SER A 34 -20.73 2.14 -2.10
C SER A 34 -19.88 1.98 -0.84
N GLY A 35 -20.39 1.30 0.20
CA GLY A 35 -19.62 0.96 1.40
C GLY A 35 -18.50 -0.04 1.10
N GLU A 36 -18.80 -1.10 0.34
CA GLU A 36 -17.81 -2.12 -0.03
C GLU A 36 -16.71 -1.55 -0.94
N VAL A 37 -17.06 -0.61 -1.82
CA VAL A 37 -16.07 0.12 -2.63
C VAL A 37 -15.19 1.01 -1.75
N ALA A 38 -15.74 1.65 -0.73
CA ALA A 38 -14.96 2.48 0.19
C ALA A 38 -13.97 1.62 0.99
N ASP A 39 -14.39 0.46 1.50
CA ASP A 39 -13.53 -0.47 2.23
C ASP A 39 -12.40 -1.01 1.36
N LEU A 40 -12.70 -1.43 0.12
CA LEU A 40 -11.69 -1.85 -0.85
C LEU A 40 -10.63 -0.77 -1.13
N LEU A 41 -11.06 0.48 -1.29
CA LEU A 41 -10.14 1.60 -1.51
C LEU A 41 -9.28 1.90 -0.27
N LEU A 42 -9.81 1.67 0.93
CA LEU A 42 -9.06 1.78 2.19
C LEU A 42 -8.03 0.65 2.33
N ASP A 43 -8.36 -0.56 1.90
CA ASP A 43 -7.43 -1.70 1.88
C ASP A 43 -6.27 -1.45 0.91
N VAL A 44 -6.57 -1.04 -0.34
CA VAL A 44 -5.54 -0.67 -1.33
C VAL A 44 -4.67 0.46 -0.82
N ARG A 45 -5.26 1.49 -0.22
CA ARG A 45 -4.50 2.58 0.38
C ARG A 45 -3.58 2.08 1.50
N SER A 46 -4.08 1.22 2.39
CA SER A 46 -3.29 0.68 3.50
C SER A 46 -2.12 -0.15 2.99
N LEU A 47 -2.33 -1.01 2.00
CA LEU A 47 -1.25 -1.77 1.36
C LEU A 47 -0.19 -0.83 0.76
N LEU A 48 -0.61 0.17 0.00
CA LEU A 48 0.31 1.12 -0.66
C LEU A 48 1.00 2.11 0.30
N THR A 49 0.53 2.23 1.56
CA THR A 49 1.10 3.16 2.55
C THR A 49 1.80 2.48 3.72
N THR A 50 1.60 1.18 3.92
CA THR A 50 2.26 0.39 4.97
C THR A 50 3.78 0.31 4.73
N ASP A 51 4.23 0.38 3.48
CA ASP A 51 5.66 0.38 3.12
C ASP A 51 6.28 1.78 2.92
N GLY A 52 5.51 2.84 3.23
CA GLY A 52 5.88 4.21 2.85
C GLY A 52 6.68 5.03 3.86
N LEU A 53 6.41 4.98 5.18
CA LEU A 53 6.81 6.09 6.06
C LEU A 53 6.97 5.74 7.56
N VAL A 54 7.95 4.90 7.92
CA VAL A 54 8.67 5.07 9.21
C VAL A 54 10.17 5.03 8.96
N ASP A 55 10.63 5.87 8.04
CA ASP A 55 11.99 6.43 8.15
C ASP A 55 11.80 7.72 8.95
N GLU A 56 12.01 7.66 10.26
CA GLU A 56 12.08 8.88 11.08
C GLU A 56 13.13 9.79 10.46
N PRO A 57 12.90 11.11 10.34
CA PRO A 57 13.99 12.01 10.00
C PRO A 57 14.99 11.92 11.15
N VAL A 58 16.11 11.23 10.94
CA VAL A 58 17.26 11.25 11.85
C VAL A 58 17.71 12.70 11.98
N LEU A 59 17.23 13.36 13.03
CA LEU A 59 17.74 14.61 13.60
C LEU A 59 19.13 14.40 14.25
N ALA A 60 19.89 13.42 13.78
CA ALA A 60 21.20 13.06 14.28
C ALA A 60 22.28 13.69 13.40
N ASP A 61 22.41 15.02 13.46
CA ASP A 61 23.73 15.65 13.50
C ASP A 61 23.63 17.15 13.84
N ALA A 62 23.46 17.47 15.12
CA ALA A 62 23.66 18.83 15.61
C ALA A 62 24.51 18.86 16.88
N THR A 63 25.37 17.85 17.13
CA THR A 63 26.03 17.74 18.45
C THR A 63 27.45 17.20 18.53
N ASP A 64 28.24 17.13 17.44
CA ASP A 64 29.66 16.70 17.55
C ASP A 64 30.70 17.75 17.10
N ALA A 65 30.44 19.03 17.37
CA ALA A 65 31.48 20.07 17.34
C ALA A 65 32.02 20.29 18.76
N GLY A 66 32.95 19.43 19.19
CA GLY A 66 33.70 19.54 20.45
C GLY A 66 35.16 19.16 20.27
#